data_AF-A0A9P4P855-F1
#
_entry.id   AF-A0A9P4P855-F1
#
_cell.length_a   1.000
_cell.length_b   1.000
_cell.length_c   1.000
_cell.angle_alpha   90.00
_cell.angle_beta   90.00
_cell.angle_gamma   90.00
#
_symmetry.space_group_name_H-M   'P 1'
#
loop_
_entity.id
_entity.type
_entity.pdbx_description
1 polymer ?
#
loop_
_entity_poly.entity_id
_entity_poly.type
_entity_poly.pdbx_seq_one_letter_code
_entity_poly.pdbx_strand_id
1 'polypeptide(L)'
;MPLGWYLAQGLIPLGESSSDDEEGPCELPDGRLVCGPHGLVICGKCCSDYSFMDDVLGEDEDEETDDELKEVMDATWGPPGRRSQAQASNESEASDSHIPKEFLGTPKRRGTGRVFPTKFNAPPSTRPEDLFVGCPTYGNLSRYVRSDNPTQILIYTDGACLNNGLPNPRAGWAFVHGPGTHDQDLAHGLGTNGQPLIASGRLERKGPFGADSIQSSNRAELRAVIAALRFRHWVGEGFSSVVFATDSEYVVEGCTNWAKSWIKRGWRTSAGQDVKNKDLWEMLLGESERWKDKGLSLEFWCIPREWNEVADAAAKIAATHDEVDQFMDVMGLCI
;
A
#
# COMPACT_ATOMS: atom_id res chain seq x y z
N MET A 1 -7.47 -16.81 -44.24
CA MET A 1 -6.14 -16.41 -43.73
C MET A 1 -6.16 -16.57 -42.22
N PRO A 2 -5.28 -17.38 -41.60
CA PRO A 2 -5.10 -17.39 -40.16
C PRO A 2 -3.90 -16.50 -39.79
N LEU A 3 -4.13 -15.50 -38.93
CA LEU A 3 -3.14 -14.60 -38.31
C LEU A 3 -3.72 -14.23 -36.95
N GLY A 4 -3.09 -14.44 -35.80
CA GLY A 4 -1.80 -15.03 -35.50
C GLY A 4 -1.73 -15.20 -33.98
N TRP A 5 -1.13 -16.31 -33.57
CA TRP A 5 -0.67 -16.56 -32.22
C TRP A 5 0.67 -15.84 -32.03
N TYR A 6 0.86 -15.16 -30.91
CA TYR A 6 2.19 -14.83 -30.42
C TYR A 6 2.28 -15.19 -28.94
N LEU A 7 2.98 -16.29 -28.67
CA LEU A 7 3.67 -16.50 -27.40
C LEU A 7 5.09 -16.02 -27.55
N ALA A 8 5.62 -15.42 -26.51
CA ALA A 8 6.90 -15.87 -26.00
C ALA A 8 6.60 -16.64 -24.70
N GLN A 9 6.95 -17.93 -24.67
CA GLN A 9 7.12 -18.80 -23.49
C GLN A 9 5.93 -19.61 -22.94
N GLY A 10 5.39 -20.51 -23.77
CA GLY A 10 4.86 -21.80 -23.27
C GLY A 10 3.36 -21.81 -22.96
N LEU A 11 2.62 -22.58 -23.75
CA LEU A 11 1.18 -22.78 -23.64
C LEU A 11 0.84 -23.72 -22.48
N ILE A 12 0.01 -23.27 -21.55
CA ILE A 12 -0.92 -24.14 -20.81
C ILE A 12 -2.32 -23.81 -21.35
N PRO A 13 -3.04 -24.76 -21.97
CA PRO A 13 -4.40 -24.50 -22.43
C PRO A 13 -5.33 -24.45 -21.22
N LEU A 14 -5.91 -23.28 -20.92
CA LEU A 14 -7.04 -23.18 -20.01
C LEU A 14 -8.29 -23.68 -20.74
N GLY A 15 -9.01 -24.61 -20.12
CA GLY A 15 -10.17 -25.29 -20.71
C GLY A 15 -11.38 -24.36 -20.91
N GLU A 16 -12.31 -24.77 -21.76
CA GLU A 16 -13.57 -24.07 -22.02
C GLU A 16 -14.56 -24.20 -20.85
N SER A 17 -14.26 -23.61 -19.68
CA SER A 17 -15.27 -23.22 -18.68
C SER A 17 -14.63 -22.57 -17.44
N SER A 18 -14.57 -21.25 -17.41
CA SER A 18 -14.64 -20.48 -16.17
C SER A 18 -15.13 -19.08 -16.53
N SER A 19 -15.90 -18.46 -15.66
CA SER A 19 -16.27 -17.06 -15.83
C SER A 19 -14.99 -16.22 -15.90
N ASP A 20 -15.01 -15.11 -16.66
CA ASP A 20 -13.84 -14.26 -16.94
C ASP A 20 -13.15 -13.66 -15.67
N ASP A 21 -13.66 -13.96 -14.47
CA ASP A 21 -13.28 -13.39 -13.17
C ASP A 21 -12.80 -14.42 -12.11
N GLU A 22 -12.74 -15.74 -12.41
CA GLU A 22 -12.66 -16.78 -11.36
C GLU A 22 -11.30 -17.49 -11.15
N GLU A 23 -10.22 -17.11 -11.83
CA GLU A 23 -8.89 -17.69 -11.57
C GLU A 23 -7.90 -16.61 -11.11
N GLY A 24 -7.22 -16.88 -9.99
CA GLY A 24 -6.16 -16.02 -9.44
C GLY A 24 -4.91 -15.94 -10.34
N PRO A 25 -3.74 -15.50 -9.81
CA PRO A 25 -2.50 -15.58 -10.57
C PRO A 25 -2.19 -17.03 -11.01
N CYS A 26 -1.65 -17.18 -12.21
CA CYS A 26 -1.11 -18.44 -12.71
C CYS A 26 0.41 -18.37 -12.72
N GLU A 27 1.07 -19.37 -12.12
CA GLU A 27 2.53 -19.48 -12.11
C GLU A 27 3.03 -20.21 -13.36
N LEU A 28 3.96 -19.57 -14.06
CA LEU A 28 4.66 -20.12 -15.21
C LEU A 28 5.81 -21.05 -14.76
N PRO A 29 6.29 -21.97 -15.62
CA PRO A 29 7.36 -22.91 -15.26
C PRO A 29 8.69 -22.29 -14.80
N ASP A 30 8.88 -20.99 -15.02
CA ASP A 30 10.06 -20.23 -14.60
C ASP A 30 9.84 -19.41 -13.32
N GLY A 31 8.71 -19.63 -12.62
CA GLY A 31 8.34 -18.96 -11.39
C GLY A 31 7.68 -17.59 -11.57
N ARG A 32 7.51 -17.10 -12.81
CA ARG A 32 6.80 -15.84 -13.05
C ARG A 32 5.29 -16.01 -12.93
N LEU A 33 4.62 -15.01 -12.36
CA LEU A 33 3.16 -14.96 -12.33
C LEU A 33 2.59 -14.18 -13.52
N VAL A 34 1.45 -14.64 -14.00
CA VAL A 34 0.60 -13.95 -14.97
C VAL A 34 -0.84 -13.90 -14.47
N CYS A 35 -1.62 -12.97 -15.00
CA CYS A 35 -3.07 -12.96 -14.80
C CYS A 35 -3.66 -14.27 -15.32
N GLY A 36 -4.28 -15.10 -14.45
CA GLY A 36 -4.83 -16.39 -14.83
C GLY A 36 -5.77 -16.33 -16.03
N PRO A 37 -6.84 -15.51 -15.99
CA PRO A 37 -7.83 -15.45 -17.07
C PRO A 37 -7.29 -14.98 -18.42
N HIS A 38 -6.21 -14.18 -18.43
CA HIS A 38 -5.73 -13.50 -19.64
C HIS A 38 -4.30 -13.89 -20.07
N GLY A 39 -3.55 -14.59 -19.22
CA GLY A 39 -2.14 -14.95 -19.46
C GLY A 39 -1.18 -13.76 -19.60
N LEU A 40 -1.54 -12.58 -19.07
CA LEU A 40 -0.75 -11.35 -19.21
C LEU A 40 0.00 -11.02 -17.92
N VAL A 41 1.29 -10.66 -18.03
CA VAL A 41 2.10 -10.12 -16.90
C VAL A 41 1.52 -8.79 -16.41
N ILE A 42 1.13 -7.91 -17.32
CA ILE A 42 0.40 -6.67 -17.03
C ILE A 42 -0.96 -6.76 -17.70
N CYS A 43 -2.02 -6.89 -16.91
CA CYS A 43 -3.37 -7.09 -17.42
C CYS A 43 -4.22 -5.83 -17.23
N GLY A 44 -4.47 -5.09 -18.31
CA GLY A 44 -5.34 -3.92 -18.29
C GLY A 44 -6.83 -4.21 -18.07
N LYS A 45 -7.26 -5.48 -18.20
CA LYS A 45 -8.64 -5.91 -17.93
C LYS A 45 -8.87 -6.20 -16.45
N CYS A 46 -7.99 -7.03 -15.86
CA CYS A 46 -8.06 -7.39 -14.43
C CYS A 46 -7.36 -6.39 -13.52
N CYS A 47 -6.71 -5.35 -14.07
CA CYS A 47 -5.91 -4.38 -13.31
C CYS A 47 -4.75 -5.00 -12.51
N SER A 48 -4.28 -6.20 -12.86
CA SER A 48 -3.14 -6.87 -12.20
C SER A 48 -1.81 -6.56 -12.90
N ASP A 49 -0.72 -6.53 -12.13
CA ASP A 49 0.63 -6.20 -12.60
C ASP A 49 1.69 -7.02 -11.87
N TYR A 50 2.11 -8.11 -12.50
CA TYR A 50 3.17 -8.98 -12.03
C TYR A 50 4.55 -8.60 -12.59
N SER A 51 4.70 -7.42 -13.20
CA SER A 51 5.99 -6.96 -13.76
C SER A 51 7.03 -6.62 -12.70
N PHE A 52 6.67 -6.67 -11.42
CA PHE A 52 7.62 -6.61 -10.32
C PHE A 52 8.44 -7.90 -10.20
N MET A 53 7.97 -9.03 -10.75
CA MET A 53 8.68 -10.30 -10.66
C MET A 53 10.04 -10.28 -11.34
N ASP A 54 10.16 -9.52 -12.44
CA ASP A 54 11.46 -9.31 -13.09
C ASP A 54 12.47 -8.58 -12.19
N ASP A 55 12.00 -7.85 -11.17
CA ASP A 55 12.84 -7.11 -10.24
C ASP A 55 13.33 -7.98 -9.07
N VAL A 56 12.59 -9.04 -8.73
CA VAL A 56 12.79 -9.88 -7.52
C VAL A 56 13.23 -11.31 -7.82
N LEU A 57 12.90 -11.88 -8.99
CA LEU A 57 13.38 -13.20 -9.38
C LEU A 57 14.91 -13.14 -9.56
N GLY A 58 15.63 -13.99 -8.83
CA GLY A 58 17.09 -13.96 -8.73
C GLY A 58 17.65 -13.10 -7.60
N GLU A 59 16.80 -12.60 -6.69
CA GLU A 59 17.23 -12.30 -5.32
C GLU A 59 17.47 -13.64 -4.62
N ASP A 60 18.74 -14.05 -4.46
CA ASP A 60 19.07 -15.17 -3.58
C ASP A 60 18.51 -14.85 -2.18
N GLU A 61 17.85 -15.82 -1.53
CA GLU A 61 17.51 -15.74 -0.10
C GLU A 61 18.82 -15.77 0.69
N ASP A 62 19.57 -14.68 0.63
CA ASP A 62 20.64 -14.43 1.58
C ASP A 62 19.93 -14.30 2.94
N GLU A 63 19.89 -15.39 3.72
CA GLU A 63 19.49 -15.41 5.13
C GLU A 63 20.47 -14.53 5.91
N GLU A 64 20.32 -13.21 5.79
CA GLU A 64 21.22 -12.24 6.37
C GLU A 64 20.65 -11.64 7.63
N THR A 65 21.54 -11.48 8.60
CA THR A 65 21.20 -11.06 9.96
C THR A 65 20.92 -9.56 10.04
N ASP A 66 20.01 -9.16 10.93
CA ASP A 66 19.64 -7.76 11.20
C ASP A 66 20.84 -6.82 11.49
N ASP A 67 22.00 -7.36 11.86
CA ASP A 67 23.20 -6.58 12.19
C ASP A 67 23.95 -6.08 10.95
N GLU A 68 24.00 -6.83 9.85
CA GLU A 68 24.63 -6.39 8.60
C GLU A 68 23.84 -5.24 7.95
N LEU A 69 22.51 -5.28 8.07
CA LEU A 69 21.64 -4.21 7.60
C LEU A 69 21.91 -2.88 8.33
N LYS A 70 22.15 -2.90 9.64
CA LYS A 70 22.47 -1.69 10.41
C LYS A 70 23.77 -1.03 9.94
N GLU A 71 24.80 -1.81 9.63
CA GLU A 71 26.09 -1.27 9.17
C GLU A 71 25.98 -0.55 7.82
N VAL A 72 25.27 -1.16 6.86
CA VAL A 72 25.04 -0.55 5.54
C VAL A 72 24.20 0.74 5.65
N MET A 73 23.21 0.72 6.53
CA MET A 73 22.36 1.87 6.82
C MET A 73 23.15 3.03 7.44
N ASP A 74 23.97 2.76 8.44
CA ASP A 74 24.83 3.77 9.08
C ASP A 74 25.86 4.34 8.10
N ALA A 75 26.37 3.53 7.18
CA ALA A 75 27.29 3.98 6.13
C ALA A 75 26.60 4.89 5.09
N THR A 76 25.33 4.62 4.77
CA THR A 76 24.60 5.35 3.73
C THR A 76 24.01 6.66 4.25
N TRP A 77 23.52 6.68 5.48
CA TRP A 77 22.76 7.80 6.04
C TRP A 77 23.38 8.45 7.27
N GLY A 78 24.48 7.89 7.81
CA GLY A 78 25.17 8.38 9.00
C GLY A 78 24.38 8.14 10.29
N PRO A 79 25.04 8.01 11.46
CA PRO A 79 24.34 7.96 12.74
C PRO A 79 23.61 9.29 12.96
N PRO A 80 22.44 9.30 13.64
CA PRO A 80 21.69 10.51 13.88
C PRO A 80 22.55 11.50 14.68
N GLY A 81 22.98 12.57 14.01
CA GLY A 81 23.82 13.60 14.62
C GLY A 81 23.11 14.22 15.82
N ARG A 82 23.80 14.23 16.98
CA ARG A 82 23.41 15.10 18.10
C ARG A 82 23.36 16.53 17.59
N ARG A 83 22.16 17.09 17.46
CA ARG A 83 21.97 18.52 17.22
C ARG A 83 22.65 19.30 18.35
N SER A 84 23.74 19.98 18.03
CA SER A 84 24.31 21.02 18.88
C SER A 84 23.32 22.17 18.97
N GLN A 85 23.09 22.66 20.20
CA GLN A 85 22.29 23.85 20.45
C GLN A 85 23.01 25.06 19.82
N ALA A 86 22.55 25.50 18.66
CA ALA A 86 22.90 26.81 18.12
C ALA A 86 21.97 27.86 18.73
N GLN A 87 22.57 28.88 19.35
CA GLN A 87 21.90 30.01 19.99
C GLN A 87 21.04 30.78 18.99
N ALA A 88 19.77 30.98 19.35
CA ALA A 88 18.85 31.84 18.62
C ALA A 88 19.17 33.31 18.91
N SER A 89 19.52 34.07 17.87
CA SER A 89 19.51 35.54 17.90
C SER A 89 18.10 36.05 17.60
N ASN A 90 17.64 36.94 18.48
CA ASN A 90 16.35 37.60 18.52
C ASN A 90 16.17 38.55 17.33
N GLU A 91 15.11 38.37 16.51
CA GLU A 91 14.53 39.45 15.70
C GLU A 91 12.99 39.38 15.72
N SER A 92 12.41 40.56 15.62
CA SER A 92 11.13 41.07 16.12
C SER A 92 9.84 40.39 15.66
N GLU A 93 8.89 40.37 16.59
CA GLU A 93 7.48 40.00 16.45
C GLU A 93 6.73 40.84 15.41
N ALA A 94 6.03 40.16 14.50
CA ALA A 94 4.84 40.67 13.84
C ALA A 94 3.72 39.64 14.05
N SER A 95 2.57 40.12 14.53
CA SER A 95 1.42 39.32 14.92
C SER A 95 0.85 38.54 13.73
N ASP A 96 1.07 37.24 13.72
CA ASP A 96 0.35 36.30 12.86
C ASP A 96 -0.36 35.27 13.73
N SER A 97 -1.66 35.13 13.50
CA SER A 97 -2.56 34.21 14.20
C SER A 97 -2.00 32.80 14.12
N HIS A 98 -1.38 32.35 15.21
CA HIS A 98 -0.78 31.02 15.30
C HIS A 98 -1.87 29.95 15.30
N ILE A 99 -2.21 29.46 14.12
CA ILE A 99 -2.66 28.09 13.98
C ILE A 99 -1.46 27.21 14.39
N PRO A 100 -1.58 26.32 15.38
CA PRO A 100 -0.48 25.42 15.76
C PRO A 100 0.06 24.71 14.52
N LYS A 101 1.39 24.67 14.33
CA LYS A 101 2.03 24.00 13.17
C LYS A 101 1.65 22.53 13.02
N GLU A 102 1.06 21.93 14.06
CA GLU A 102 0.48 20.58 14.08
C GLU A 102 -0.75 20.44 13.15
N PHE A 103 -1.42 21.55 12.81
CA PHE A 103 -2.53 21.59 11.84
C PHE A 103 -2.07 21.77 10.38
N LEU A 104 -0.81 22.12 10.14
CA LEU A 104 -0.20 22.05 8.81
C LEU A 104 0.21 20.59 8.61
N GLY A 105 -0.35 19.92 7.60
CA GLY A 105 -0.23 18.47 7.37
C GLY A 105 1.18 17.93 7.62
N THR A 106 1.27 16.73 8.22
CA THR A 106 2.56 16.18 8.66
C THR A 106 3.56 16.14 7.50
N PRO A 107 4.78 16.70 7.65
CA PRO A 107 5.76 16.74 6.56
C PRO A 107 6.01 15.35 5.95
N LYS A 108 6.04 15.31 4.62
CA LYS A 108 6.40 14.10 3.85
C LYS A 108 7.90 13.89 3.97
N ARG A 109 8.33 12.64 4.16
CA ARG A 109 9.74 12.29 4.36
C ARG A 109 10.08 11.00 3.65
N ARG A 110 11.28 10.93 3.09
CA ARG A 110 11.86 9.68 2.58
C ARG A 110 12.36 8.89 3.79
N GLY A 111 11.88 7.67 3.94
CA GLY A 111 12.32 6.73 4.95
C GLY A 111 13.72 6.23 4.65
N THR A 112 14.45 5.92 5.72
CA THR A 112 15.81 5.39 5.63
C THR A 112 15.84 3.87 5.53
N GLY A 113 14.73 3.20 5.85
CA GLY A 113 14.66 1.75 6.02
C GLY A 113 14.98 1.30 7.44
N ARG A 114 14.89 2.19 8.44
CA ARG A 114 15.19 1.85 9.85
C ARG A 114 14.12 0.95 10.45
N VAL A 115 12.91 1.04 9.91
CA VAL A 115 11.75 0.28 10.37
C VAL A 115 11.01 -0.26 9.16
N PHE A 116 10.92 -1.58 9.08
CA PHE A 116 10.11 -2.27 8.09
C PHE A 116 8.81 -2.76 8.74
N PRO A 117 7.68 -2.73 8.02
CA PRO A 117 6.49 -3.47 8.41
C PRO A 117 6.75 -4.98 8.52
N THR A 118 5.85 -5.69 9.18
CA THR A 118 5.91 -7.16 9.32
C THR A 118 4.73 -7.82 8.62
N LYS A 119 4.86 -9.10 8.26
CA LYS A 119 3.70 -9.88 7.79
C LYS A 119 2.75 -10.18 8.95
N PHE A 120 1.45 -10.03 8.70
CA PHE A 120 0.41 -10.52 9.59
C PHE A 120 0.26 -12.03 9.40
N ASN A 121 0.51 -12.79 10.46
CA ASN A 121 0.45 -14.25 10.41
C ASN A 121 -0.93 -14.73 10.86
N ALA A 122 -1.89 -14.77 9.95
CA ALA A 122 -3.19 -15.38 10.19
C ALA A 122 -3.08 -16.92 10.15
N PRO A 123 -3.90 -17.66 10.92
CA PRO A 123 -4.01 -19.10 10.74
C PRO A 123 -4.49 -19.44 9.30
N PRO A 124 -4.09 -20.59 8.74
CA PRO A 124 -4.47 -20.96 7.37
C PRO A 124 -5.98 -20.90 7.15
N SER A 125 -6.40 -20.42 5.97
CA SER A 125 -7.82 -20.31 5.56
C SER A 125 -8.70 -19.41 6.45
N THR A 126 -8.10 -18.62 7.34
CA THR A 126 -8.84 -17.67 8.19
C THR A 126 -9.18 -16.43 7.38
N ARG A 127 -10.44 -16.01 7.42
CA ARG A 127 -10.86 -14.75 6.81
C ARG A 127 -10.63 -13.59 7.76
N PRO A 128 -10.45 -12.37 7.23
CA PRO A 128 -10.48 -11.16 8.05
C PRO A 128 -11.64 -11.11 9.04
N GLU A 129 -12.83 -11.54 8.61
CA GLU A 129 -14.05 -11.50 9.42
C GLU A 129 -14.06 -12.49 10.58
N ASP A 130 -13.20 -13.50 10.56
CA ASP A 130 -13.05 -14.44 11.66
C ASP A 130 -12.19 -13.85 12.80
N LEU A 131 -11.34 -12.87 12.51
CA LEU A 131 -10.39 -12.29 13.47
C LEU A 131 -10.76 -10.87 13.89
N PHE A 132 -11.39 -10.12 13.00
CA PHE A 132 -11.73 -8.71 13.18
C PHE A 132 -13.25 -8.53 13.23
N VAL A 133 -13.68 -7.68 14.15
CA VAL A 133 -15.10 -7.40 14.43
C VAL A 133 -15.33 -5.91 14.48
N GLY A 134 -16.54 -5.48 14.18
CA GLY A 134 -16.92 -4.09 14.33
C GLY A 134 -17.09 -3.74 15.79
N CYS A 135 -16.29 -2.79 16.25
CA CYS A 135 -16.45 -2.14 17.53
C CYS A 135 -17.08 -0.75 17.31
N PRO A 136 -18.32 -0.51 17.78
CA PRO A 136 -18.90 0.81 17.77
C PRO A 136 -18.03 1.80 18.55
N THR A 137 -17.82 2.98 17.98
CA THR A 137 -17.07 4.09 18.60
C THR A 137 -17.99 5.28 18.83
N TYR A 138 -17.45 6.47 19.10
CA TYR A 138 -18.28 7.66 19.30
C TYR A 138 -19.02 8.04 18.01
N GLY A 139 -20.33 8.30 18.12
CA GLY A 139 -21.21 8.49 16.96
C GLY A 139 -21.56 7.18 16.25
N ASN A 140 -22.20 7.26 15.08
CA ASN A 140 -22.53 6.11 14.24
C ASN A 140 -21.30 5.56 13.48
N LEU A 141 -20.09 5.66 14.05
CA LEU A 141 -18.87 5.10 13.45
C LEU A 141 -18.50 3.78 14.11
N SER A 142 -18.22 2.78 13.29
CA SER A 142 -17.63 1.52 13.74
C SER A 142 -16.17 1.43 13.31
N ARG A 143 -15.30 0.86 14.15
CA ARG A 143 -13.92 0.51 13.82
C ARG A 143 -13.81 -1.00 13.71
N TYR A 144 -13.05 -1.48 12.73
CA TYR A 144 -12.87 -2.91 12.52
C TYR A 144 -11.60 -3.38 13.22
N VAL A 145 -11.77 -3.92 14.41
CA VAL A 145 -10.68 -4.18 15.36
C VAL A 145 -10.58 -5.65 15.65
N ARG A 146 -9.40 -6.10 16.06
CA ARG A 146 -9.18 -7.49 16.37
C ARG A 146 -9.98 -7.89 17.61
N SER A 147 -10.66 -9.03 17.54
CA SER A 147 -11.61 -9.48 18.57
C SER A 147 -10.97 -9.74 19.93
N ASP A 148 -9.72 -10.20 19.97
CA ASP A 148 -8.91 -10.43 21.17
C ASP A 148 -7.97 -9.25 21.53
N ASN A 149 -7.85 -8.26 20.64
CA ASN A 149 -6.97 -7.10 20.82
C ASN A 149 -7.57 -5.82 20.16
N PRO A 150 -8.43 -5.07 20.87
CA PRO A 150 -9.15 -3.93 20.29
C PRO A 150 -8.25 -2.74 19.92
N THR A 151 -6.96 -2.74 20.27
CA THR A 151 -6.00 -1.71 19.85
C THR A 151 -5.31 -2.06 18.51
N GLN A 152 -5.63 -3.21 17.91
CA GLN A 152 -5.22 -3.58 16.55
C GLN A 152 -6.40 -3.41 15.59
N ILE A 153 -6.24 -2.56 14.58
CA ILE A 153 -7.26 -2.28 13.56
C ILE A 153 -6.91 -2.92 12.22
N LEU A 154 -7.92 -3.32 11.45
CA LEU A 154 -7.78 -3.77 10.07
C LEU A 154 -8.27 -2.70 9.08
N ILE A 155 -7.49 -2.51 8.01
CA ILE A 155 -7.81 -1.64 6.88
C ILE A 155 -7.60 -2.42 5.59
N TYR A 156 -8.57 -2.38 4.69
CA TYR A 156 -8.45 -2.96 3.35
C TYR A 156 -7.92 -1.91 2.39
N THR A 157 -7.01 -2.28 1.49
CA THR A 157 -6.42 -1.36 0.50
C THR A 157 -6.37 -2.00 -0.88
N ASP A 158 -6.57 -1.20 -1.92
CA ASP A 158 -6.46 -1.64 -3.32
C ASP A 158 -6.02 -0.50 -4.24
N GLY A 159 -5.33 -0.87 -5.32
CA GLY A 159 -4.95 0.01 -6.42
C GLY A 159 -5.30 -0.58 -7.78
N ALA A 160 -6.19 0.09 -8.51
CA ALA A 160 -6.59 -0.34 -9.85
C ALA A 160 -5.99 0.57 -10.93
N CYS A 161 -5.76 0.01 -12.12
CA CYS A 161 -5.38 0.79 -13.30
C CYS A 161 -6.11 0.31 -14.56
N LEU A 162 -7.06 1.10 -15.03
CA LEU A 162 -7.71 0.91 -16.32
C LEU A 162 -6.66 1.09 -17.43
N ASN A 163 -6.68 0.21 -18.43
CA ASN A 163 -5.67 0.19 -19.50
C ASN A 163 -4.23 0.08 -18.96
N ASN A 164 -4.02 -0.67 -17.87
CA ASN A 164 -2.68 -0.87 -17.34
C ASN A 164 -1.73 -1.47 -18.41
N GLY A 165 -0.53 -0.89 -18.55
CA GLY A 165 0.43 -1.28 -19.58
C GLY A 165 0.01 -0.95 -21.03
N LEU A 166 -1.15 -0.32 -21.24
CA LEU A 166 -1.70 0.06 -22.54
C LEU A 166 -1.77 1.59 -22.69
N PRO A 167 -2.04 2.13 -23.90
CA PRO A 167 -2.23 3.56 -24.08
C PRO A 167 -3.36 4.13 -23.21
N ASN A 168 -3.16 5.36 -22.72
CA ASN A 168 -4.08 6.07 -21.83
C ASN A 168 -4.42 5.30 -20.53
N PRO A 169 -3.39 4.90 -19.74
CA PRO A 169 -3.61 4.25 -18.46
C PRO A 169 -4.24 5.24 -17.46
N ARG A 170 -5.20 4.77 -16.67
CA ARG A 170 -5.87 5.57 -15.64
C ARG A 170 -5.89 4.78 -14.35
N ALA A 171 -5.16 5.24 -13.34
CA ALA A 171 -5.04 4.53 -12.08
C ALA A 171 -5.80 5.25 -10.95
N GLY A 172 -6.35 4.48 -10.02
CA GLY A 172 -7.06 4.95 -8.85
C GLY A 172 -6.70 4.08 -7.64
N TRP A 173 -6.73 4.67 -6.46
CA TRP A 173 -6.40 4.01 -5.20
C TRP A 173 -7.59 4.11 -4.25
N ALA A 174 -7.75 3.14 -3.37
CA ALA A 174 -8.77 3.15 -2.33
C ALA A 174 -8.33 2.43 -1.07
N PHE A 175 -8.87 2.87 0.07
CA PHE A 175 -8.87 2.07 1.28
C PHE A 175 -10.23 2.11 1.97
N VAL A 176 -10.54 1.04 2.69
CA VAL A 176 -11.84 0.81 3.33
C VAL A 176 -11.60 0.43 4.79
N HIS A 177 -12.33 1.07 5.69
CA HIS A 177 -12.40 0.61 7.07
C HIS A 177 -13.42 -0.53 7.13
N GLY A 178 -12.97 -1.75 7.48
CA GLY A 178 -13.84 -2.94 7.56
C GLY A 178 -14.24 -3.52 6.19
N PRO A 179 -14.95 -4.67 6.19
CA PRO A 179 -15.22 -5.47 4.99
C PRO A 179 -16.22 -4.80 4.03
N GLY A 180 -16.83 -3.68 4.42
CA GLY A 180 -17.68 -2.88 3.54
C GLY A 180 -18.93 -3.59 3.02
N THR A 181 -19.45 -4.58 3.75
CA THR A 181 -20.60 -5.38 3.35
C THR A 181 -21.91 -4.56 3.37
N HIS A 182 -22.86 -4.93 2.49
CA HIS A 182 -24.23 -4.41 2.51
C HIS A 182 -25.13 -5.06 3.58
N ASP A 183 -24.61 -6.08 4.27
CA ASP A 183 -25.33 -6.77 5.34
C ASP A 183 -25.21 -5.96 6.63
N GLN A 184 -26.30 -5.32 7.06
CA GLN A 184 -26.32 -4.43 8.23
C GLN A 184 -25.85 -5.10 9.53
N ASP A 185 -25.95 -6.42 9.64
CA ASP A 185 -25.52 -7.17 10.83
C ASP A 185 -24.00 -7.46 10.82
N LEU A 186 -23.36 -7.42 9.65
CA LEU A 186 -21.91 -7.59 9.44
C LEU A 186 -21.20 -6.29 9.00
N ALA A 187 -21.98 -5.23 8.77
CA ALA A 187 -21.52 -3.96 8.28
C ALA A 187 -20.72 -3.24 9.38
N HIS A 188 -19.42 -3.46 9.34
CA HIS A 188 -18.47 -2.91 10.27
C HIS A 188 -17.53 -1.97 9.52
N GLY A 189 -17.17 -0.84 10.13
CA GLY A 189 -16.53 0.26 9.42
C GLY A 189 -17.50 1.23 8.74
N LEU A 190 -18.77 1.22 9.15
CA LEU A 190 -19.78 2.13 8.62
C LEU A 190 -19.54 3.59 9.07
N GLY A 191 -19.73 4.50 8.12
CA GLY A 191 -19.94 5.92 8.33
C GLY A 191 -21.28 6.21 8.99
N THR A 192 -21.55 7.48 9.30
CA THR A 192 -22.70 7.91 10.11
C THR A 192 -24.09 7.57 9.52
N ASN A 193 -24.12 7.15 8.27
CA ASN A 193 -25.28 6.80 7.45
C ASN A 193 -25.37 5.28 7.11
N GLY A 194 -24.55 4.43 7.75
CA GLY A 194 -24.56 2.99 7.47
C GLY A 194 -23.89 2.59 6.15
N GLN A 195 -23.03 3.45 5.57
CA GLN A 195 -22.23 3.14 4.37
C GLN A 195 -20.78 2.84 4.72
N PRO A 196 -20.08 1.94 4.00
CA PRO A 196 -18.66 1.67 4.24
C PRO A 196 -17.85 2.97 4.24
N LEU A 197 -16.96 3.14 5.23
CA LEU A 197 -16.06 4.28 5.28
C LEU A 197 -14.93 4.04 4.28
N ILE A 198 -15.14 4.53 3.06
CA ILE A 198 -14.23 4.43 1.93
C ILE A 198 -13.57 5.79 1.72
N ALA A 199 -12.26 5.79 1.54
CA ALA A 199 -11.53 6.91 0.97
C ALA A 199 -10.81 6.44 -0.29
N SER A 200 -11.03 7.14 -1.39
CA SER A 200 -10.45 6.82 -2.68
C SER A 200 -10.08 8.07 -3.45
N GLY A 201 -9.19 7.92 -4.42
CA GLY A 201 -8.71 9.03 -5.22
C GLY A 201 -8.11 8.58 -6.54
N ARG A 202 -8.13 9.48 -7.53
CA ARG A 202 -7.37 9.30 -8.76
C ARG A 202 -5.89 9.31 -8.42
N LEU A 203 -5.11 8.40 -9.01
CA LEU A 203 -3.65 8.40 -8.83
C LEU A 203 -3.05 9.65 -9.46
N GLU A 204 -2.26 10.36 -8.67
CA GLU A 204 -1.77 11.68 -9.04
C GLU A 204 -0.67 11.61 -10.12
N ARG A 205 -0.55 12.67 -10.93
CA ARG A 205 0.48 12.78 -11.97
C ARG A 205 1.86 13.12 -11.42
N LYS A 206 1.92 13.59 -10.17
CA LYS A 206 3.18 13.81 -9.44
C LYS A 206 3.17 13.03 -8.14
N GLY A 207 4.30 12.37 -7.86
CA GLY A 207 4.54 11.65 -6.61
C GLY A 207 4.66 12.57 -5.39
N PRO A 208 4.80 11.99 -4.18
CA PRO A 208 4.84 12.72 -2.91
C PRO A 208 5.98 13.74 -2.80
N PHE A 209 7.00 13.62 -3.65
CA PHE A 209 8.16 14.51 -3.71
C PHE A 209 8.22 15.36 -4.99
N GLY A 210 7.11 15.48 -5.71
CA GLY A 210 6.94 16.42 -6.83
C GLY A 210 7.46 15.96 -8.19
N ALA A 211 8.08 14.78 -8.28
CA ALA A 211 8.48 14.17 -9.54
C ALA A 211 7.26 13.63 -10.30
N ASP A 212 7.30 13.69 -11.64
CA ASP A 212 6.26 13.11 -12.48
C ASP A 212 6.14 11.59 -12.25
N SER A 213 4.92 11.08 -12.33
CA SER A 213 4.62 9.68 -12.10
C SER A 213 3.80 9.04 -13.20
N ILE A 214 4.04 7.75 -13.39
CA ILE A 214 3.28 6.90 -14.29
C ILE A 214 1.95 6.47 -13.65
N GLN A 215 0.99 6.09 -14.49
CA GLN A 215 -0.26 5.46 -14.05
C GLN A 215 -0.08 3.95 -14.18
N SER A 216 -0.08 3.23 -13.06
CA SER A 216 -0.04 1.76 -13.01
C SER A 216 -0.74 1.27 -11.75
N SER A 217 -1.16 -0.01 -11.74
CA SER A 217 -1.80 -0.60 -10.57
C SER A 217 -0.82 -0.69 -9.39
N ASN A 218 0.37 -1.24 -9.59
CA ASN A 218 1.41 -1.32 -8.54
C ASN A 218 1.70 0.01 -7.84
N ARG A 219 1.64 1.12 -8.58
CA ARG A 219 1.79 2.46 -7.99
C ARG A 219 0.56 2.89 -7.20
N ALA A 220 -0.63 2.58 -7.69
CA ALA A 220 -1.88 2.84 -6.97
C ALA A 220 -1.99 2.02 -5.68
N GLU A 221 -1.52 0.78 -5.67
CA GLU A 221 -1.48 -0.09 -4.49
C GLU A 221 -0.67 0.55 -3.35
N LEU A 222 0.56 0.98 -3.64
CA LEU A 222 1.40 1.71 -2.68
C LEU A 222 0.72 3.01 -2.19
N ARG A 223 0.07 3.72 -3.11
CA ARG A 223 -0.60 4.99 -2.80
C ARG A 223 -1.78 4.79 -1.85
N ALA A 224 -2.53 3.69 -1.97
CA ALA A 224 -3.65 3.35 -1.10
C ALA A 224 -3.20 3.16 0.35
N VAL A 225 -2.13 2.39 0.56
CA VAL A 225 -1.52 2.18 1.89
C VAL A 225 -1.04 3.50 2.50
N ILE A 226 -0.33 4.32 1.72
CA ILE A 226 0.16 5.62 2.18
C ILE A 226 -1.02 6.56 2.51
N ALA A 227 -2.11 6.51 1.73
CA ALA A 227 -3.32 7.27 2.02
C ALA A 227 -3.88 6.91 3.39
N ALA A 228 -4.04 5.61 3.65
CA ALA A 228 -4.54 5.11 4.93
C ALA A 228 -3.61 5.50 6.10
N LEU A 229 -2.30 5.31 5.96
CA LEU A 229 -1.31 5.70 6.98
C LEU A 229 -1.34 7.19 7.31
N ARG A 230 -1.72 8.04 6.36
CA ARG A 230 -1.76 9.50 6.53
C ARG A 230 -3.16 10.05 6.79
N PHE A 231 -4.17 9.19 6.76
CA PHE A 231 -5.57 9.60 6.85
C PHE A 231 -5.94 10.22 8.19
N ARG A 232 -5.46 9.63 9.29
CA ARG A 232 -5.87 10.01 10.65
C ARG A 232 -4.78 9.77 11.67
N HIS A 233 -4.99 10.23 12.89
CA HIS A 233 -4.04 10.05 13.97
C HIS A 233 -4.28 8.73 14.71
N TRP A 234 -3.82 7.61 14.12
CA TRP A 234 -4.07 6.25 14.62
C TRP A 234 -3.78 6.05 16.11
N VAL A 235 -2.60 6.49 16.57
CA VAL A 235 -2.21 6.39 17.99
C VAL A 235 -3.09 7.28 18.88
N GLY A 236 -3.50 8.46 18.39
CA GLY A 236 -4.43 9.33 19.11
C GLY A 236 -5.83 8.75 19.27
N GLU A 237 -6.21 7.81 18.39
CA GLU A 237 -7.45 7.03 18.48
C GLU A 237 -7.29 5.74 19.32
N GLY A 238 -6.13 5.53 19.95
CA GLY A 238 -5.88 4.40 20.84
C GLY A 238 -5.39 3.12 20.15
N PHE A 239 -5.03 3.19 18.86
CA PHE A 239 -4.47 2.03 18.15
C PHE A 239 -2.96 1.90 18.38
N SER A 240 -2.54 0.67 18.64
CA SER A 240 -1.12 0.28 18.77
C SER A 240 -0.63 -0.54 17.58
N SER A 241 -1.54 -1.08 16.75
CA SER A 241 -1.20 -1.76 15.51
C SER A 241 -2.23 -1.49 14.41
N VAL A 242 -1.78 -1.38 13.16
CA VAL A 242 -2.63 -1.37 11.97
C VAL A 242 -2.23 -2.56 11.09
N VAL A 243 -3.22 -3.38 10.76
CA VAL A 243 -3.11 -4.45 9.76
C VAL A 243 -3.68 -3.94 8.44
N PHE A 244 -2.90 -4.03 7.37
CA PHE A 244 -3.35 -3.76 6.01
C PHE A 244 -3.65 -5.07 5.30
N ALA A 245 -4.92 -5.30 4.95
CA ALA A 245 -5.32 -6.39 4.06
C ALA A 245 -5.32 -5.90 2.60
N THR A 246 -4.64 -6.63 1.74
CA THR A 246 -4.55 -6.35 0.30
C THR A 246 -4.30 -7.65 -0.46
N ASP A 247 -4.76 -7.75 -1.70
CA ASP A 247 -4.40 -8.82 -2.63
C ASP A 247 -3.10 -8.54 -3.40
N SER A 248 -2.42 -7.44 -3.10
CA SER A 248 -1.14 -7.07 -3.70
C SER A 248 0.04 -7.73 -3.01
N GLU A 249 0.49 -8.87 -3.54
CA GLU A 249 1.77 -9.49 -3.16
C GLU A 249 2.93 -8.49 -3.31
N TYR A 250 2.88 -7.64 -4.34
CA TYR A 250 3.86 -6.58 -4.56
C TYR A 250 4.05 -5.68 -3.34
N VAL A 251 2.96 -5.28 -2.69
CA VAL A 251 2.99 -4.43 -1.50
C VAL A 251 3.47 -5.23 -0.29
N VAL A 252 2.89 -6.41 -0.05
CA VAL A 252 3.16 -7.21 1.15
C VAL A 252 4.61 -7.66 1.19
N GLU A 253 5.09 -8.32 0.13
CA GLU A 253 6.48 -8.79 0.06
C GLU A 253 7.44 -7.63 -0.11
N GLY A 254 7.08 -6.60 -0.88
CA GLY A 254 7.94 -5.44 -1.07
C GLY A 254 8.25 -4.70 0.22
N CYS A 255 7.26 -4.47 1.10
CA CYS A 255 7.51 -3.79 2.37
C CYS A 255 8.11 -4.67 3.47
N THR A 256 7.87 -5.98 3.44
CA THR A 256 8.32 -6.91 4.50
C THR A 256 9.67 -7.58 4.20
N ASN A 257 9.99 -7.75 2.92
CA ASN A 257 11.15 -8.48 2.43
C ASN A 257 12.00 -7.64 1.46
N TRP A 258 11.54 -7.39 0.23
CA TRP A 258 12.40 -6.91 -0.87
C TRP A 258 13.00 -5.51 -0.65
N ALA A 259 12.27 -4.59 0.02
CA ALA A 259 12.78 -3.24 0.28
C ALA A 259 14.09 -3.22 1.07
N LYS A 260 14.35 -4.25 1.90
CA LYS A 260 15.62 -4.40 2.62
C LYS A 260 16.78 -4.59 1.62
N SER A 261 16.63 -5.53 0.70
CA SER A 261 17.60 -5.84 -0.35
C SER A 261 17.79 -4.65 -1.30
N TRP A 262 16.71 -3.99 -1.69
CA TRP A 262 16.78 -2.80 -2.54
C TRP A 262 17.59 -1.68 -1.88
N ILE A 263 17.38 -1.40 -0.59
CA ILE A 263 18.14 -0.37 0.13
C ILE A 263 19.62 -0.73 0.19
N LYS A 264 19.95 -1.98 0.54
CA LYS A 264 21.34 -2.48 0.56
C LYS A 264 22.04 -2.29 -0.79
N ARG A 265 21.29 -2.47 -1.88
CA ARG A 265 21.79 -2.32 -3.28
C ARG A 265 21.64 -0.90 -3.84
N GLY A 266 21.33 0.10 -3.00
CA GLY A 266 21.23 1.50 -3.44
C GLY A 266 20.01 1.78 -4.31
N TRP A 267 18.90 1.10 -4.05
CA TRP A 267 17.66 1.08 -4.84
C TRP A 267 17.82 0.53 -6.26
N ARG A 268 18.56 -0.57 -6.37
CA ARG A 268 18.71 -1.35 -7.60
C ARG A 268 18.14 -2.75 -7.47
N THR A 269 17.53 -3.24 -8.54
CA THR A 269 17.00 -4.59 -8.67
C THR A 269 18.12 -5.62 -8.85
N SER A 270 17.78 -6.91 -8.84
CA SER A 270 18.73 -8.00 -9.11
C SER A 270 19.42 -7.84 -10.48
N ALA A 271 18.66 -7.40 -11.47
CA ALA A 271 19.10 -7.08 -12.83
C ALA A 271 19.86 -5.74 -12.96
N GLY A 272 20.13 -5.03 -11.85
CA GLY A 272 20.88 -3.78 -11.81
C GLY A 272 20.12 -2.54 -12.28
N GLN A 273 18.83 -2.68 -12.59
CA GLN A 273 17.95 -1.56 -12.96
C GLN A 273 17.52 -0.78 -11.72
N ASP A 274 17.05 0.45 -11.91
CA ASP A 274 16.52 1.23 -10.80
C ASP A 274 15.15 0.67 -10.38
N VAL A 275 14.93 0.53 -9.07
CA VAL A 275 13.68 -0.01 -8.52
C VAL A 275 12.51 0.89 -8.88
N LYS A 276 11.45 0.30 -9.46
CA LYS A 276 10.21 1.01 -9.80
C LYS A 276 9.53 1.54 -8.54
N ASN A 277 8.81 2.66 -8.67
CA ASN A 277 8.04 3.28 -7.58
C ASN A 277 8.86 3.65 -6.32
N LYS A 278 10.19 3.80 -6.45
CA LYS A 278 11.11 4.15 -5.35
C LYS A 278 10.58 5.31 -4.49
N ASP A 279 10.01 6.33 -5.10
CA ASP A 279 9.49 7.50 -4.38
C ASP A 279 8.34 7.15 -3.42
N LEU A 280 7.43 6.24 -3.79
CA LEU A 280 6.38 5.76 -2.90
C LEU A 280 6.92 4.76 -1.87
N TRP A 281 7.87 3.90 -2.24
CA TRP A 281 8.53 3.02 -1.27
C TRP A 281 9.24 3.80 -0.18
N GLU A 282 10.02 4.81 -0.54
CA GLU A 282 10.66 5.71 0.41
C GLU A 282 9.62 6.44 1.27
N MET A 283 8.50 6.86 0.69
CA MET A 283 7.41 7.48 1.46
C MET A 283 6.78 6.49 2.47
N LEU A 284 6.49 5.25 2.05
CA LEU A 284 5.93 4.20 2.90
C LEU A 284 6.87 3.87 4.07
N LEU A 285 8.17 3.72 3.81
CA LEU A 285 9.16 3.51 4.86
C LEU A 285 9.27 4.73 5.80
N GLY A 286 9.14 5.94 5.25
CA GLY A 286 9.10 7.17 6.04
C GLY A 286 7.91 7.19 7.01
N GLU A 287 6.75 6.71 6.55
CA GLU A 287 5.56 6.53 7.38
C GLU A 287 5.71 5.41 8.40
N SER A 288 6.31 4.27 8.01
CA SER A 288 6.64 3.17 8.92
C SER A 288 7.49 3.64 10.11
N GLU A 289 8.58 4.36 9.82
CA GLU A 289 9.42 4.95 10.86
C GLU A 289 8.64 5.95 11.73
N ARG A 290 7.70 6.71 11.14
CA ARG A 290 6.95 7.77 11.84
C ARG A 290 6.02 7.16 12.86
N TRP A 291 5.34 6.12 12.43
CA TRP A 291 4.38 5.40 13.23
C TRP A 291 5.06 4.59 14.32
N LYS A 292 6.20 3.97 14.01
CA LYS A 292 7.02 3.28 15.02
C LYS A 292 7.52 4.21 16.11
N ASP A 293 8.00 5.41 15.76
CA ASP A 293 8.42 6.43 16.74
C ASP A 293 7.28 6.86 17.68
N LYS A 294 6.02 6.70 17.23
CA LYS A 294 4.80 6.98 18.00
C LYS A 294 4.21 5.76 18.70
N GLY A 295 4.84 4.59 18.59
CA GLY A 295 4.36 3.35 19.21
C GLY A 295 3.30 2.57 18.43
N LEU A 296 3.13 2.84 17.14
CA LEU A 296 2.25 2.08 16.24
C LEU A 296 3.07 1.08 15.39
N SER A 297 2.70 -0.19 15.41
CA SER A 297 3.24 -1.21 14.49
C SER A 297 2.40 -1.29 13.21
N LEU A 298 3.05 -1.64 12.10
CA LEU A 298 2.40 -1.86 10.81
C LEU A 298 2.56 -3.32 10.43
N GLU A 299 1.44 -3.98 10.12
CA GLU A 299 1.37 -5.37 9.71
C GLU A 299 0.67 -5.47 8.36
N PHE A 300 1.11 -6.39 7.49
CA PHE A 300 0.57 -6.57 6.14
C PHE A 300 0.08 -7.99 5.94
N TRP A 301 -1.14 -8.13 5.45
CA TRP A 301 -1.81 -9.40 5.20
C TRP A 301 -2.15 -9.52 3.71
N CYS A 302 -1.50 -10.45 3.03
CA CYS A 302 -1.90 -10.84 1.68
C CYS A 302 -3.17 -11.69 1.76
N ILE A 303 -4.27 -11.17 1.21
CA ILE A 303 -5.57 -11.84 1.18
C ILE A 303 -5.97 -12.20 -0.26
N PRO A 304 -6.81 -13.22 -0.47
CA PRO A 304 -7.40 -13.48 -1.78
C PRO A 304 -8.19 -12.27 -2.31
N ARG A 305 -8.15 -12.09 -3.63
CA ARG A 305 -8.77 -10.94 -4.32
C ARG A 305 -10.28 -10.86 -4.07
N GLU A 306 -10.94 -12.00 -4.02
CA GLU A 306 -12.38 -12.11 -3.75
C GLU A 306 -12.76 -11.66 -2.32
N TRP A 307 -11.79 -11.44 -1.43
CA TRP A 307 -12.03 -10.85 -0.10
C TRP A 307 -11.81 -9.33 -0.08
N ASN A 308 -11.37 -8.73 -1.18
CA ASN A 308 -11.02 -7.30 -1.29
C ASN A 308 -11.92 -6.50 -2.26
N GLU A 309 -13.10 -7.04 -2.61
CA GLU A 309 -13.96 -6.50 -3.67
C GLU A 309 -14.37 -5.03 -3.49
N VAL A 310 -14.61 -4.58 -2.26
CA VAL A 310 -15.05 -3.20 -1.98
C VAL A 310 -13.93 -2.20 -2.25
N ALA A 311 -12.69 -2.53 -1.88
CA ALA A 311 -11.53 -1.69 -2.14
C ALA A 311 -11.23 -1.66 -3.65
N ASP A 312 -11.25 -2.82 -4.31
CA ASP A 312 -11.08 -2.95 -5.77
C ASP A 312 -12.10 -2.11 -6.55
N ALA A 313 -13.39 -2.24 -6.22
CA ALA A 313 -14.44 -1.48 -6.86
C ALA A 313 -14.24 0.04 -6.66
N ALA A 314 -13.89 0.46 -5.43
CA ALA A 314 -13.64 1.86 -5.12
C ALA A 314 -12.43 2.43 -5.88
N ALA A 315 -11.35 1.65 -6.00
CA ALA A 315 -10.15 2.04 -6.74
C ALA A 315 -10.43 2.16 -8.25
N LYS A 316 -11.17 1.21 -8.83
CA LYS A 316 -11.63 1.25 -10.24
C LYS A 316 -12.52 2.46 -10.52
N ILE A 317 -13.47 2.77 -9.63
CA ILE A 317 -14.30 3.97 -9.75
C ILE A 317 -13.42 5.22 -9.71
N ALA A 318 -12.48 5.31 -8.76
CA ALA A 318 -11.59 6.46 -8.63
C ALA A 318 -10.68 6.66 -9.85
N ALA A 319 -10.29 5.57 -10.53
CA ALA A 319 -9.56 5.65 -11.80
C ALA A 319 -10.34 6.38 -12.91
N THR A 320 -11.67 6.38 -12.86
CA THR A 320 -12.53 7.07 -13.84
C THR A 320 -12.68 8.57 -13.59
N HIS A 321 -12.27 9.07 -12.42
CA HIS A 321 -12.33 10.49 -12.08
C HIS A 321 -11.35 11.34 -12.92
N ASP A 322 -11.54 12.66 -12.87
CA ASP A 322 -10.67 13.64 -13.53
C ASP A 322 -9.22 13.53 -13.06
N GLU A 323 -8.29 13.96 -13.91
CA GLU A 323 -6.86 13.95 -13.57
C GLU A 323 -6.57 14.83 -12.36
N VAL A 324 -5.69 14.34 -11.50
CA VAL A 324 -5.20 15.07 -10.33
C VAL A 324 -3.70 15.24 -10.50
N ASP A 325 -3.22 16.48 -10.47
CA ASP A 325 -1.81 16.77 -10.72
C ASP A 325 -0.94 16.47 -9.50
N GLN A 326 -1.33 16.98 -8.33
CA GLN A 326 -0.48 17.00 -7.15
C GLN A 326 -0.88 15.93 -6.14
N PHE A 327 0.11 15.24 -5.58
CA PHE A 327 -0.08 14.40 -4.40
C PHE A 327 -0.69 15.20 -3.25
N MET A 328 -1.84 14.78 -2.77
CA MET A 328 -2.54 15.42 -1.66
C MET A 328 -2.81 14.43 -0.53
N ASP A 329 -2.69 14.91 0.70
CA ASP A 329 -3.12 14.14 1.86
C ASP A 329 -4.65 14.16 1.92
N VAL A 330 -5.26 12.99 2.04
CA VAL A 330 -6.68 12.87 2.36
C VAL A 330 -6.76 12.72 3.87
N MET A 331 -7.48 13.62 4.54
CA MET A 331 -7.58 13.64 6.01
C MET A 331 -8.99 13.25 6.44
N GLY A 332 -9.08 12.28 7.34
CA GLY A 332 -10.30 11.90 8.04
C GLY A 332 -10.43 12.67 9.35
N LEU A 333 -11.66 12.96 9.75
CA LEU A 333 -11.91 13.53 11.08
C LEU A 333 -11.54 12.50 12.17
N CYS A 334 -10.73 12.95 13.14
CA CYS A 334 -10.64 12.30 14.45
C CYS A 334 -11.95 12.61 15.17
N ILE A 335 -12.77 11.61 15.45
CA ILE A 335 -13.97 11.77 16.27
C ILE A 335 -13.92 10.90 17.50
#